data_AF-A0A9L0IFX1-F1
#
_entry.id   AF-A0A9L0IFX1-F1
#
_cell.length_a   1.000
_cell.length_b   1.000
_cell.length_c   1.000
_cell.angle_alpha   90.00
_cell.angle_beta   90.00
_cell.angle_gamma   90.00
#
_symmetry.space_group_name_H-M   'P 1'
#
loop_
_entity.id
_entity.type
_entity.pdbx_description
1 polymer ?
#
loop_
_entity_poly.entity_id
_entity_poly.type
_entity_poly.pdbx_seq_one_letter_code
_entity_poly.pdbx_strand_id
1 'polypeptide(L)'
;PGSWPAWKGAWIHVLSLSRTPASAEICQSFADIIQGLFLGTPASFEAAVEPFKPDADMKAAATQLKTLVDLLPKNTKDSILKLMDKIAKSPLCA
;
A
#
# COMPACT_ATOMS: atom_id res chain seq x y z
N PRO A 1 31.91 42.79 -12.26
CA PRO A 1 30.67 42.68 -13.05
C PRO A 1 29.81 41.53 -12.52
N GLY A 2 28.60 41.85 -12.04
CA GLY A 2 27.59 40.86 -11.63
C GLY A 2 27.31 40.82 -10.14
N SER A 3 26.68 41.88 -9.62
CA SER A 3 26.00 41.91 -8.32
C SER A 3 24.78 40.98 -8.33
N TRP A 4 24.59 40.19 -7.28
CA TRP A 4 23.27 39.64 -6.93
C TRP A 4 22.79 40.24 -5.60
N PRO A 5 21.49 40.52 -5.44
CA PRO A 5 21.02 41.55 -4.53
C PRO A 5 20.90 41.06 -3.09
N ALA A 6 21.39 41.91 -2.19
CA ALA A 6 21.27 41.83 -0.74
C ALA A 6 19.86 42.22 -0.27
N TRP A 7 18.84 41.39 -0.55
CA TRP A 7 17.47 41.70 -0.13
C TRP A 7 16.82 40.48 0.52
N LYS A 8 16.78 40.55 1.86
CA LYS A 8 15.73 40.04 2.76
C LYS A 8 15.80 38.52 2.99
N GLY A 9 16.18 38.03 4.16
CA GLY A 9 15.82 38.56 5.47
C GLY A 9 14.95 37.51 6.15
N ALA A 10 15.56 36.85 7.13
CA ALA A 10 14.93 36.29 8.32
C ALA A 10 13.60 35.53 8.11
N TRP A 11 13.68 34.22 7.87
CA TRP A 11 12.77 33.28 8.51
C TRP A 11 13.59 32.11 9.06
N ILE A 12 14.01 32.26 10.32
CA ILE A 12 14.34 31.12 11.17
C ILE A 12 13.07 30.29 11.24
N HIS A 13 13.04 29.14 10.57
CA HIS A 13 12.39 27.96 11.13
C HIS A 13 13.28 26.77 10.84
N VAL A 14 14.16 26.47 11.80
CA VAL A 14 14.54 25.10 12.08
C VAL A 14 13.23 24.35 12.32
N LEU A 15 12.71 23.71 11.27
CA LEU A 15 11.76 22.61 11.38
C LEU A 15 12.51 21.34 10.98
N SER A 16 13.62 21.12 11.70
CA SER A 16 13.98 19.77 12.11
C SER A 16 12.93 19.33 13.13
N LEU A 17 12.46 18.09 13.01
CA LEU A 17 11.55 17.39 13.92
C LEU A 17 10.05 17.69 13.75
N SER A 18 9.51 17.17 12.66
CA SER A 18 8.43 16.18 12.80
C SER A 18 8.50 15.19 11.65
N ARG A 19 9.49 14.28 11.70
CA ARG A 19 9.25 12.93 11.19
C ARG A 19 8.14 12.42 12.08
N THR A 20 6.89 12.61 11.66
CA THR A 20 5.81 11.77 12.17
C THR A 20 6.35 10.35 12.06
N PRO A 21 6.40 9.57 13.15
CA PRO A 21 6.20 8.15 12.95
C PRO A 21 4.77 8.11 12.42
N ALA A 22 4.60 8.22 11.10
CA ALA A 22 3.51 7.53 10.49
C ALA A 22 3.88 6.07 10.74
N SER A 23 3.50 5.57 11.93
CA SER A 23 2.91 4.26 12.03
C SER A 23 1.83 4.29 10.96
N ALA A 24 2.21 4.01 9.71
CA ALA A 24 1.31 4.07 8.59
C ALA A 24 0.47 2.83 8.78
N GLU A 25 -0.54 2.98 9.64
CA GLU A 25 -1.60 2.03 9.84
C GLU A 25 -1.97 1.54 8.45
N ILE A 26 -1.91 0.23 8.25
CA ILE A 26 -2.11 -0.36 6.93
C ILE A 26 -3.38 0.24 6.36
N CYS A 27 -3.27 0.90 5.22
CA CYS A 27 -4.41 1.54 4.58
C CYS A 27 -5.55 0.53 4.51
N GLN A 28 -6.69 0.82 5.14
CA GLN A 28 -7.80 -0.14 5.22
C GLN A 28 -8.21 -0.63 3.82
N SER A 29 -8.21 0.27 2.84
CA SER A 29 -8.48 -0.08 1.43
C SER A 29 -7.47 -1.07 0.85
N PHE A 30 -6.19 -0.99 1.24
CA PHE A 30 -5.19 -1.96 0.84
C PHE A 30 -5.41 -3.31 1.52
N ALA A 31 -5.75 -3.32 2.81
CA ALA A 31 -6.09 -4.55 3.52
C ALA A 31 -7.29 -5.26 2.87
N ASP A 32 -8.32 -4.51 2.47
CA ASP A 32 -9.51 -5.04 1.80
C ASP A 32 -9.18 -5.63 0.41
N ILE A 33 -8.29 -4.99 -0.36
CA ILE A 33 -7.80 -5.53 -1.65
C ILE A 33 -7.08 -6.86 -1.45
N ILE A 34 -6.18 -6.92 -0.47
CA ILE A 34 -5.44 -8.15 -0.14
C ILE A 34 -6.42 -9.24 0.30
N GLN A 35 -7.41 -8.92 1.12
CA GLN A 35 -8.42 -9.90 1.51
C GLN A 35 -9.23 -10.38 0.30
N GLY A 36 -9.60 -9.48 -0.61
CA GLY A 36 -10.26 -9.80 -1.87
C GLY A 36 -9.42 -10.66 -2.81
N LEU A 37 -8.10 -10.50 -2.82
CA LEU A 37 -7.18 -11.33 -3.60
C LEU A 37 -7.27 -12.81 -3.18
N PHE A 38 -7.27 -13.08 -1.87
CA PHE A 38 -7.26 -14.44 -1.34
C PHE A 38 -8.64 -15.08 -1.20
N LEU A 39 -9.68 -14.30 -0.85
CA LEU A 39 -11.02 -14.82 -0.51
C LEU A 39 -12.09 -14.47 -1.55
N GLY A 40 -11.87 -13.44 -2.36
CA GLY A 40 -12.84 -12.95 -3.33
C GLY A 40 -12.85 -13.74 -4.63
N THR A 41 -13.85 -13.45 -5.46
CA THR A 41 -13.89 -13.87 -6.87
C THR A 41 -13.01 -12.95 -7.72
N PRO A 42 -12.55 -13.40 -8.91
CA PRO A 42 -11.79 -12.55 -9.83
C PRO A 42 -12.49 -11.20 -10.11
N ALA A 43 -13.79 -11.23 -10.41
CA ALA A 43 -14.57 -10.02 -10.66
C ALA A 43 -14.62 -9.08 -9.44
N SER A 44 -14.75 -9.63 -8.22
CA SER A 44 -14.76 -8.80 -7.01
C SER A 44 -13.39 -8.16 -6.72
N PHE A 45 -12.31 -8.87 -7.04
CA PHE A 45 -10.95 -8.36 -6.89
C PHE A 45 -10.66 -7.26 -7.92
N GLU A 46 -11.03 -7.46 -9.19
CA GLU A 46 -10.89 -6.45 -10.23
C GLU A 46 -11.67 -5.17 -9.88
N ALA A 47 -12.91 -5.31 -9.41
CA ALA A 47 -13.72 -4.18 -8.97
C ALA A 47 -13.10 -3.42 -7.77
N ALA A 48 -12.40 -4.12 -6.87
CA ALA A 48 -11.72 -3.50 -5.72
C ALA A 48 -10.44 -2.73 -6.13
N VAL A 49 -9.79 -3.13 -7.22
CA VAL A 49 -8.56 -2.49 -7.71
C VAL A 49 -8.85 -1.33 -8.67
N GLU A 50 -9.98 -1.36 -9.38
CA GLU A 50 -10.36 -0.32 -10.36
C GLU A 50 -10.34 1.14 -9.84
N PRO A 51 -10.74 1.45 -8.58
CA PRO A 51 -10.68 2.81 -8.04
C PRO A 51 -9.27 3.43 -8.04
N PHE A 52 -8.23 2.60 -8.04
CA PHE A 52 -6.82 3.02 -8.06
C PHE A 52 -6.31 3.33 -9.46
N LYS A 53 -7.16 3.17 -10.49
CA LYS A 53 -6.86 3.44 -11.90
C LYS A 53 -5.59 2.74 -12.40
N PRO A 54 -5.46 1.41 -12.23
CA PRO A 54 -4.32 0.67 -12.77
C PRO A 54 -4.29 0.79 -14.30
N ASP A 55 -3.09 0.87 -14.86
CA ASP A 55 -2.91 0.77 -16.32
C ASP A 55 -3.12 -0.67 -16.83
N ALA A 56 -3.04 -0.85 -18.14
CA ALA A 56 -3.31 -2.14 -18.78
C ALA A 56 -2.36 -3.25 -18.30
N ASP A 57 -1.09 -2.92 -18.09
CA ASP A 57 -0.08 -3.89 -17.65
C ASP A 57 -0.29 -4.27 -16.18
N MET A 58 -0.63 -3.29 -15.33
CA MET A 58 -1.00 -3.51 -13.93
C MET A 58 -2.25 -4.40 -13.81
N LYS A 59 -3.28 -4.15 -14.63
CA LYS A 59 -4.49 -5.00 -14.67
C LYS A 59 -4.15 -6.43 -15.08
N ALA A 60 -3.37 -6.61 -16.15
CA ALA A 60 -2.96 -7.93 -16.62
C ALA A 60 -2.17 -8.70 -15.54
N ALA A 61 -1.23 -8.03 -14.85
CA ALA A 61 -0.47 -8.61 -13.76
C ALA A 61 -1.37 -8.99 -12.56
N ALA A 62 -2.34 -8.13 -12.21
CA ALA A 62 -3.30 -8.40 -11.15
C ALA A 62 -4.18 -9.62 -11.44
N THR A 63 -4.68 -9.75 -12.68
CA THR A 63 -5.48 -10.91 -13.12
C THR A 63 -4.64 -12.20 -13.10
N GLN A 64 -3.38 -12.16 -13.54
CA GLN A 64 -2.47 -13.30 -13.47
C GLN A 64 -2.20 -13.72 -12.02
N LEU A 65 -1.90 -12.77 -11.15
CA LEU A 65 -1.71 -13.02 -9.72
C LEU A 65 -2.95 -13.65 -9.10
N LYS A 66 -4.14 -13.10 -9.38
CA LYS A 66 -5.41 -13.64 -8.87
C LYS A 66 -5.63 -15.08 -9.30
N THR A 67 -5.34 -15.40 -10.57
CA THR A 67 -5.44 -16.76 -11.10
C THR A 67 -4.54 -17.73 -10.33
N LEU A 68 -3.28 -17.35 -10.09
CA LEU A 68 -2.33 -18.17 -9.33
C LEU A 68 -2.76 -18.35 -7.87
N VAL A 69 -3.23 -17.27 -7.23
CA VAL A 69 -3.77 -17.33 -5.87
C VAL A 69 -5.00 -18.24 -5.84
N ASP A 70 -5.87 -18.20 -6.85
CA ASP A 70 -7.09 -19.01 -6.88
C ASP A 70 -6.82 -20.52 -6.91
N LEU A 71 -5.72 -20.93 -7.53
CA LEU A 71 -5.26 -22.33 -7.53
C LEU A 71 -4.77 -22.83 -6.17
N LEU A 72 -4.49 -21.94 -5.22
CA LEU A 72 -4.04 -22.35 -3.89
C LEU A 72 -5.16 -23.04 -3.11
N PRO A 73 -4.85 -24.14 -2.39
CA PRO A 73 -5.77 -24.75 -1.45
C PRO A 73 -6.27 -23.76 -0.39
N LYS A 74 -7.51 -23.92 0.06
CA LYS A 74 -8.14 -23.03 1.05
C LYS A 74 -7.31 -22.90 2.34
N ASN A 75 -6.80 -24.00 2.86
CA ASN A 75 -5.95 -24.01 4.05
C ASN A 75 -4.64 -23.22 3.85
N THR A 76 -4.09 -23.22 2.64
CA THR A 76 -2.91 -22.42 2.28
C THR A 76 -3.25 -20.93 2.28
N LYS A 77 -4.36 -20.54 1.62
CA LYS A 77 -4.85 -19.14 1.62
C LYS A 77 -5.09 -18.63 3.05
N ASP A 78 -5.77 -19.41 3.89
CA ASP A 78 -6.04 -19.06 5.28
C ASP A 78 -4.75 -18.90 6.11
N SER A 79 -3.76 -19.77 5.89
CA SER A 79 -2.47 -19.70 6.60
C SER A 79 -1.67 -18.47 6.20
N ILE A 80 -1.71 -18.10 4.91
CA ILE A 80 -1.08 -16.87 4.40
C ILE A 80 -1.75 -15.63 5.01
N LEU A 81 -3.07 -15.57 5.02
CA LEU A 81 -3.80 -14.43 5.62
C LEU A 81 -3.48 -14.27 7.11
N LYS A 82 -3.40 -15.37 7.86
CA LYS A 82 -2.98 -15.35 9.28
C LYS A 82 -1.55 -14.85 9.45
N LEU A 83 -0.65 -15.21 8.54
CA LEU A 83 0.73 -14.70 8.56
C LEU A 83 0.75 -13.18 8.32
N MET A 84 0.00 -12.70 7.32
CA MET A 84 -0.09 -11.27 7.02
C MET A 84 -0.67 -10.47 8.19
N ASP A 85 -1.72 -10.97 8.84
CA ASP A 85 -2.31 -10.37 10.05
C ASP A 85 -1.30 -10.29 11.21
N LYS A 86 -0.50 -11.35 11.41
CA LYS A 86 0.58 -11.35 12.41
C LYS A 86 1.66 -10.31 12.11
N ILE A 87 2.03 -10.14 10.84
CA ILE A 87 3.01 -9.13 10.42
C ILE A 87 2.44 -7.73 10.65
N ALA A 88 1.21 -7.49 10.21
CA ALA A 88 0.50 -6.23 10.35
C ALA A 88 0.41 -5.75 11.81
N LYS A 89 0.14 -6.66 12.74
CA LYS A 89 0.01 -6.38 14.17
C LYS A 89 1.33 -6.40 14.94
N SER A 90 2.45 -6.67 14.25
CA SER A 90 3.76 -6.73 14.88
C SER A 90 4.25 -5.34 15.28
N PRO A 91 4.95 -5.17 16.42
CA PRO A 91 5.64 -3.93 16.75
C PRO A 91 6.66 -3.47 15.70
N LEU A 92 7.05 -4.35 14.77
CA LEU A 92 7.92 -4.02 13.64
C LEU A 92 7.21 -3.23 12.53
N CYS A 93 5.88 -3.22 12.52
CA CYS A 93 5.05 -2.54 11.51
C CYS A 93 4.13 -1.46 12.13
N ALA A 94 4.29 -1.17 13.43
CA ALA A 94 3.51 -0.22 14.22
C ALA A 94 4.29 1.07 14.52
#